data_AF-A0A8I0FEQ6-F1
#
_entry.id   AF-A0A8I0FEQ6-F1
#
_cell.length_a   1.000
_cell.length_b   1.000
_cell.length_c   1.000
_cell.angle_alpha   90.00
_cell.angle_beta   90.00
_cell.angle_gamma   90.00
#
_symmetry.space_group_name_H-M   'P 1'
#
loop_
_entity.id
_entity.type
_entity.pdbx_description
1 polymer ?
#
loop_
_entity_poly.entity_id
_entity_poly.type
_entity_poly.pdbx_seq_one_letter_code
_entity_poly.pdbx_strand_id
1 'polypeptide(L)'
;MAINYAKVAKTPNVFRQLTGLTTEEFEKIVKKVRPEWEKMEAKKKCHGRMSKLPTLEEKIFCIILYYRSYMTHRFLGCLFNVHNANICRLVKKMAALIADKGYDANYMIKAAEAINADSTTFQ
;
A
#
# COMPACT_ATOMS: atom_id res chain seq x y z
N MET A 1 5.02 11.61 -14.42
CA MET A 1 4.23 10.38 -14.63
C MET A 1 3.93 9.81 -13.25
N ALA A 2 2.66 9.60 -12.89
CA ALA A 2 2.31 9.04 -11.57
C ALA A 2 2.08 7.53 -11.69
N ILE A 3 2.66 6.74 -10.80
CA ILE A 3 2.41 5.30 -10.71
C ILE A 3 0.99 5.08 -10.17
N ASN A 4 0.28 4.08 -10.69
CA ASN A 4 -1.10 3.77 -10.29
C ASN A 4 -1.27 2.26 -10.16
N TYR A 5 -1.91 1.82 -9.07
CA TYR A 5 -2.30 0.43 -8.85
C TYR A 5 -3.00 -0.18 -10.06
N ALA A 6 -4.01 0.48 -10.63
CA ALA A 6 -4.79 -0.04 -11.76
C ALA A 6 -3.95 -0.28 -13.03
N LYS A 7 -2.80 0.38 -13.16
CA LYS A 7 -1.84 0.14 -14.25
C LYS A 7 -0.91 -1.01 -13.91
N VAL A 8 -0.32 -1.01 -12.71
CA VAL A 8 0.66 -2.01 -12.27
C VAL A 8 0.02 -3.38 -12.06
N ALA A 9 -1.23 -3.43 -11.60
CA ALA A 9 -1.98 -4.68 -11.39
C ALA A 9 -2.24 -5.45 -12.70
N LYS A 10 -2.23 -4.78 -13.87
CA LYS A 10 -2.34 -5.43 -15.18
C LYS A 10 -1.07 -6.18 -15.61
N THR A 11 0.03 -5.98 -14.89
CA THR A 11 1.32 -6.61 -15.12
C THR A 11 1.72 -7.42 -13.87
N PRO A 12 1.23 -8.67 -13.70
CA PRO A 12 1.41 -9.45 -12.48
C PRO A 12 2.87 -9.62 -12.06
N ASN A 13 3.78 -9.83 -13.02
CA ASN A 13 5.22 -9.98 -12.75
C ASN A 13 5.82 -8.71 -12.13
N VAL A 14 5.53 -7.55 -12.71
CA VAL A 14 6.01 -6.25 -12.20
C VAL A 14 5.37 -5.96 -10.85
N PHE A 15 4.07 -6.26 -10.69
CA PHE A 15 3.37 -6.08 -9.43
C PHE A 15 4.01 -6.90 -8.31
N ARG A 16 4.28 -8.19 -8.55
CA ARG A 16 4.93 -9.08 -7.59
C ARG A 16 6.36 -8.64 -7.26
N GLN A 17 7.14 -8.19 -8.24
CA GLN A 17 8.49 -7.67 -7.98
C GLN A 17 8.47 -6.40 -7.12
N LEU A 18 7.52 -5.49 -7.36
CA LEU A 18 7.41 -4.23 -6.64
C LEU A 18 6.85 -4.40 -5.22
N THR A 19 5.86 -5.28 -5.06
CA THR A 19 5.11 -5.40 -3.80
C THR A 19 5.50 -6.62 -2.97
N GLY A 20 6.13 -7.62 -3.59
CA GLY A 20 6.33 -8.94 -3.02
C GLY A 20 5.06 -9.80 -3.01
N LEU A 21 3.91 -9.29 -3.44
CA LEU A 21 2.61 -9.97 -3.34
C LEU A 21 2.04 -10.28 -4.72
N THR A 22 1.21 -11.32 -4.81
CA THR A 22 0.31 -11.51 -5.94
C THR A 22 -0.85 -10.52 -5.88
N THR A 23 -1.47 -10.25 -7.03
CA THR A 23 -2.67 -9.41 -7.10
C THR A 23 -3.82 -9.97 -6.25
N GLU A 24 -3.95 -11.29 -6.15
CA GLU A 24 -4.98 -11.95 -5.34
C GLU A 24 -4.76 -11.75 -3.84
N GLU A 25 -3.51 -11.88 -3.36
CA GLU A 25 -3.16 -11.60 -1.96
C GLU A 25 -3.40 -10.14 -1.61
N PHE A 26 -3.04 -9.24 -2.51
CA PHE A 26 -3.32 -7.82 -2.37
C PHE A 26 -4.83 -7.55 -2.25
N GLU A 27 -5.65 -8.16 -3.10
CA GLU A 27 -7.11 -8.01 -3.03
C GLU A 27 -7.69 -8.54 -1.72
N LYS A 28 -7.17 -9.65 -1.19
CA LYS A 28 -7.57 -10.17 0.13
C LYS A 28 -7.29 -9.15 1.24
N ILE A 29 -6.15 -8.47 1.19
CA ILE A 29 -5.80 -7.39 2.14
C ILE A 29 -6.79 -6.23 2.00
N VAL A 30 -7.03 -5.75 0.77
CA VAL A 30 -7.98 -4.66 0.50
C VAL A 30 -9.36 -4.99 1.06
N LYS A 31 -9.88 -6.21 0.81
CA LYS A 31 -11.19 -6.65 1.32
C LYS A 31 -11.27 -6.63 2.84
N LYS A 32 -10.20 -7.02 3.55
CA LYS A 32 -10.17 -7.01 5.04
C LYS A 32 -10.11 -5.60 5.63
N VAL A 33 -9.45 -4.67 4.92
CA VAL A 33 -9.24 -3.28 5.34
C VAL A 33 -10.43 -2.37 4.98
N ARG A 34 -11.13 -2.66 3.88
CA ARG A 34 -12.27 -1.90 3.35
C ARG A 34 -13.33 -1.50 4.38
N PRO A 35 -13.90 -2.41 5.21
CA PRO A 35 -14.99 -2.03 6.11
C PRO A 35 -14.59 -0.99 7.15
N GLU A 36 -13.34 -1.03 7.63
CA GLU A 36 -12.85 -0.06 8.62
C GLU A 36 -12.50 1.28 7.97
N TRP A 37 -11.93 1.22 6.76
CA TRP A 37 -11.72 2.42 5.96
C TRP A 37 -13.03 3.15 5.66
N GLU A 38 -14.08 2.43 5.30
CA GLU A 38 -15.40 3.01 5.04
C GLU A 38 -16.01 3.65 6.29
N LYS A 39 -15.93 3.00 7.46
CA LYS A 39 -16.32 3.62 8.73
C LYS A 39 -15.54 4.90 9.03
N MET A 40 -14.23 4.90 8.77
CA MET A 40 -13.36 6.06 8.97
C MET A 40 -13.65 7.21 8.00
N GLU A 41 -13.95 6.92 6.73
CA GLU A 41 -14.36 7.94 5.76
C GLU A 41 -15.78 8.44 6.05
N ALA A 42 -16.71 7.60 6.48
CA ALA A 42 -18.06 8.00 6.87
C ALA A 42 -18.06 8.94 8.09
N LYS A 43 -17.11 8.78 9.02
CA LYS A 43 -16.91 9.67 10.16
C LYS A 43 -16.31 11.04 9.79
N LYS A 44 -15.79 11.22 8.57
CA LYS A 44 -15.30 12.53 8.14
C LYS A 44 -16.47 13.47 7.91
N LYS A 45 -16.49 14.58 8.66
CA LYS A 45 -17.27 15.76 8.28
C LYS A 45 -16.61 16.35 7.03
N CYS A 46 -17.24 16.16 5.87
CA CYS A 46 -16.69 16.42 4.53
C CYS A 46 -16.34 17.89 4.26
N HIS A 47 -15.19 18.41 4.70
CA HIS A 47 -14.78 19.81 4.45
C HIS A 47 -13.33 19.96 3.94
N GLY A 48 -12.85 19.06 3.08
CA GLY A 48 -11.45 19.09 2.62
C GLY A 48 -11.24 18.76 1.15
N ARG A 49 -10.11 19.21 0.60
CA ARG A 49 -9.66 18.91 -0.77
C ARG A 49 -9.53 17.40 -0.97
N MET A 50 -10.05 16.90 -2.10
CA MET A 50 -9.93 15.49 -2.46
C MET A 50 -8.46 15.04 -2.48
N SER A 51 -8.21 13.86 -1.91
CA SER A 51 -6.88 13.24 -1.90
C SER A 51 -6.43 12.94 -3.33
N LYS A 52 -5.16 13.20 -3.64
CA LYS A 52 -4.53 12.81 -4.92
C LYS A 52 -4.38 11.29 -5.08
N LEU A 53 -4.48 10.53 -3.99
CA LEU A 53 -4.73 9.07 -4.00
C LEU A 53 -6.20 8.84 -3.62
N PRO A 54 -7.13 8.81 -4.59
CA PRO A 54 -8.56 8.68 -4.31
C PRO A 54 -8.92 7.32 -3.71
N THR A 55 -8.39 6.22 -4.25
CA THR A 55 -8.87 4.88 -3.92
C THR A 55 -8.22 4.32 -2.66
N LEU A 56 -8.77 3.24 -2.10
CA LEU A 56 -8.17 2.56 -0.94
C LEU A 56 -6.98 1.71 -1.38
N GLU A 57 -7.12 1.10 -2.54
CA GLU A 57 -6.14 0.26 -3.22
C GLU A 57 -4.84 1.04 -3.45
N GLU A 58 -4.90 2.25 -4.01
CA GLU A 58 -3.71 3.08 -4.19
C GLU A 58 -3.02 3.44 -2.88
N LYS A 59 -3.79 3.65 -1.81
CA LYS A 59 -3.24 3.96 -0.47
C LYS A 59 -2.51 2.76 0.10
N ILE A 60 -3.12 1.58 0.05
CA ILE A 60 -2.51 0.32 0.51
C ILE A 60 -1.26 0.01 -0.32
N PHE A 61 -1.34 0.17 -1.64
CA PHE A 61 -0.21 -0.02 -2.55
C PHE A 61 0.97 0.90 -2.21
N CYS A 62 0.71 2.18 -1.93
CA CYS A 62 1.72 3.14 -1.50
C CYS A 62 2.43 2.71 -0.21
N ILE A 63 1.71 2.11 0.73
CA ILE A 63 2.27 1.69 2.02
C ILE A 63 3.08 0.41 1.89
N ILE A 64 2.61 -0.53 1.08
CA ILE A 64 3.37 -1.74 0.78
C ILE A 64 4.70 -1.35 0.14
N LEU A 65 4.70 -0.41 -0.82
CA LEU A 65 5.94 0.12 -1.39
C LEU A 65 6.84 0.80 -0.34
N TYR A 66 6.25 1.58 0.57
CA TYR A 66 6.98 2.22 1.66
C TYR A 66 7.72 1.20 2.55
N TYR A 67 7.03 0.15 2.99
CA TYR A 67 7.61 -0.87 3.86
C TYR A 67 8.52 -1.86 3.13
N ARG A 68 8.16 -2.27 1.90
CA ARG A 68 8.91 -3.26 1.11
C ARG A 68 10.23 -2.72 0.60
N SER A 69 10.21 -1.48 0.09
CA SER A 69 11.34 -0.87 -0.59
C SER A 69 12.07 0.16 0.28
N TYR A 70 11.65 0.35 1.54
CA TYR A 70 12.19 1.34 2.48
C TYR A 70 12.35 2.75 1.86
N MET A 71 11.42 3.11 0.97
CA MET A 71 11.51 4.35 0.20
C MET A 71 11.23 5.57 1.09
N THR A 72 11.95 6.67 0.86
CA THR A 72 11.68 7.92 1.58
C THR A 72 10.32 8.51 1.19
N HIS A 73 9.69 9.25 2.11
CA HIS A 73 8.44 9.96 1.84
C HIS A 73 8.54 10.93 0.65
N ARG A 74 9.74 11.50 0.40
CA ARG A 74 9.97 12.39 -0.74
C ARG A 74 9.95 11.62 -2.06
N PHE A 75 10.59 10.45 -2.10
CA PHE A 75 10.61 9.60 -3.28
C PHE A 75 9.21 9.05 -3.62
N LEU A 76 8.46 8.59 -2.62
CA LEU A 76 7.05 8.23 -2.79
C LEU A 76 6.21 9.41 -3.27
N GLY A 77 6.45 10.61 -2.75
CA GLY A 77 5.81 11.83 -3.23
C GLY A 77 6.05 12.06 -4.72
N CYS A 78 7.28 11.84 -5.19
CA CYS A 78 7.62 11.90 -6.62
C CYS A 78 6.90 10.80 -7.44
N LEU A 79 6.91 9.56 -6.96
CA LEU A 79 6.26 8.41 -7.64
C LEU A 79 4.75 8.59 -7.81
N PHE A 80 4.08 9.11 -6.79
CA PHE A 80 2.62 9.30 -6.80
C PHE A 80 2.19 10.73 -7.19
N ASN A 81 3.14 11.62 -7.51
CA ASN A 81 2.90 13.03 -7.80
C ASN A 81 2.13 13.77 -6.67
N VAL A 82 2.53 13.50 -5.42
CA VAL A 82 1.91 13.98 -4.19
C VAL A 82 2.95 14.65 -3.28
N HIS A 83 2.53 15.66 -2.52
CA HIS A 83 3.42 16.34 -1.58
C HIS A 83 3.88 15.38 -0.45
N ASN A 84 5.14 15.45 -0.02
CA ASN A 84 5.69 14.57 1.02
C ASN A 84 4.86 14.57 2.32
N ALA A 85 4.31 15.73 2.72
CA ALA A 85 3.45 15.87 3.88
C ALA A 85 2.17 15.03 3.78
N ASN A 86 1.61 14.87 2.57
CA ASN A 86 0.45 14.03 2.36
C ASN A 86 0.81 12.55 2.44
N ILE A 87 2.00 12.17 1.94
CA ILE A 87 2.53 10.81 2.12
C ILE A 87 2.74 10.49 3.59
N CYS A 88 3.39 11.39 4.35
CA CYS A 88 3.60 11.21 5.80
C CYS A 88 2.28 11.04 6.56
N ARG A 89 1.28 11.91 6.29
CA ARG A 89 -0.07 11.77 6.88
C ARG A 89 -0.76 10.47 6.47
N LEU A 90 -0.61 10.06 5.20
CA LEU A 90 -1.19 8.83 4.68
C LEU A 90 -0.59 7.60 5.38
N VAL A 91 0.74 7.51 5.43
CA VAL A 91 1.47 6.42 6.09
C VAL A 91 1.04 6.32 7.55
N LYS A 92 1.01 7.44 8.30
CA LYS A 92 0.56 7.44 9.70
C LYS A 92 -0.88 6.95 9.85
N LYS A 93 -1.81 7.48 9.06
CA LYS A 93 -3.24 7.13 9.13
C LYS A 93 -3.44 5.63 8.87
N MET A 94 -2.79 5.12 7.84
CA MET A 94 -3.01 3.75 7.40
C MET A 94 -2.21 2.75 8.22
N ALA A 95 -1.00 3.09 8.69
CA ALA A 95 -0.25 2.25 9.62
C ALA A 95 -1.07 2.00 10.91
N ALA A 96 -1.72 3.03 11.46
CA ALA A 96 -2.61 2.88 12.60
C ALA A 96 -3.80 1.93 12.31
N LEU A 97 -4.40 2.04 11.12
CA LEU A 97 -5.51 1.18 10.71
C LEU A 97 -5.08 -0.28 10.51
N ILE A 98 -3.90 -0.49 9.94
CA ILE A 98 -3.37 -1.82 9.62
C ILE A 98 -2.85 -2.51 10.91
N ALA A 99 -2.23 -1.77 11.83
CA ALA A 99 -1.75 -2.28 13.12
C ALA A 99 -2.87 -2.83 14.01
N ASP A 100 -4.03 -2.17 14.04
CA ASP A 100 -5.22 -2.63 14.77
C ASP A 100 -5.71 -4.03 14.34
N LYS A 101 -5.33 -4.46 13.12
CA LYS A 101 -5.73 -5.76 12.54
C LYS A 101 -4.66 -6.85 12.65
N GLY A 102 -3.56 -6.60 13.37
CA GLY A 102 -2.46 -7.56 13.54
C GLY A 102 -1.57 -7.74 12.30
N TYR A 103 -1.75 -6.91 11.26
CA TYR A 103 -0.80 -6.81 10.16
C TYR A 103 0.27 -5.80 10.57
N ASP A 104 1.30 -6.23 11.29
CA ASP A 104 2.44 -5.34 11.53
C ASP A 104 3.18 -5.11 10.20
N ALA A 105 3.93 -4.01 10.06
CA ALA A 105 4.92 -3.85 9.00
C ALA A 105 5.81 -5.10 8.88
N ASN A 106 6.11 -5.75 10.01
CA ASN A 106 6.78 -7.03 10.12
C ASN A 106 6.02 -8.20 9.46
N TYR A 107 4.69 -8.20 9.41
CA TYR A 107 3.91 -9.21 8.67
C TYR A 107 4.03 -9.01 7.16
N MET A 108 4.02 -7.77 6.67
CA MET A 108 4.20 -7.47 5.25
C MET A 108 5.64 -7.69 4.78
N ILE A 109 6.61 -7.43 5.66
CA ILE A 109 8.02 -7.78 5.44
C ILE A 109 8.19 -9.31 5.45
N LYS A 110 7.66 -10.04 6.45
CA LYS A 110 7.73 -11.51 6.51
C LYS A 110 7.03 -12.20 5.34
N ALA A 111 5.87 -11.70 4.90
CA ALA A 111 5.19 -12.21 3.72
C ALA A 111 6.04 -12.00 2.45
N ALA A 112 6.70 -10.86 2.32
CA ALA A 112 7.61 -10.60 1.21
C ALA A 112 8.92 -11.42 1.30
N GLU A 113 9.44 -11.68 2.50
CA GLU A 113 10.62 -12.53 2.75
C GLU A 113 10.34 -14.01 2.45
N ALA A 114 9.20 -14.54 2.92
CA ALA A 114 8.77 -15.92 2.64
C ALA A 114 8.68 -16.20 1.13
N ILE A 115 8.26 -15.21 0.35
CA ILE A 115 8.15 -15.33 -1.11
C ILE A 115 9.51 -15.25 -1.82
N ASN A 116 10.51 -14.55 -1.26
CA ASN A 116 11.88 -14.59 -1.81
C ASN A 116 12.58 -15.92 -1.47
N ALA A 117 12.27 -16.56 -0.34
CA ALA A 117 12.81 -17.86 0.01
C ALA A 117 12.42 -18.95 -1.01
N ASP A 118 11.19 -18.91 -1.53
CA ASP A 118 10.70 -19.80 -2.59
C ASP A 118 11.32 -19.53 -3.99
N SER A 119 11.96 -18.37 -4.19
CA SER A 119 12.67 -18.08 -5.44
C SER A 119 14.10 -18.63 -5.48
N THR A 120 14.63 -19.10 -4.35
CA THR A 120 15.98 -19.64 -4.20
C THR A 120 16.08 -21.16 -4.43
N THR A 121 14.96 -21.86 -4.64
CA THR A 121 14.92 -23.31 -4.91
C THR A 121 14.91 -23.67 -6.40
N PHE A 122 15.02 -22.67 -7.28
CA PHE A 122 15.26 -22.84 -8.71
C PHE A 122 16.63 -22.26 -9.09
N GLN A 123 17.70 -22.81 -8.53
CA GLN A 123 19.06 -22.74 -9.08
C GLN A 123 19.70 -24.12 -9.01
#